data_AF-A0A8T5RBI2-F1
#
_entry.id   AF-A0A8T5RBI2-F1
#
_cell.length_a   1.000
_cell.length_b   1.000
_cell.length_c   1.000
_cell.angle_alpha   90.00
_cell.angle_beta   90.00
_cell.angle_gamma   90.00
#
_symmetry.space_group_name_H-M   'P 1'
#
loop_
_entity.id
_entity.type
_entity.pdbx_description
1 polymer ?
#
loop_
_entity_poly.entity_id
_entity_poly.type
_entity_poly.pdbx_seq_one_letter_code
_entity_poly.pdbx_strand_id
1 'polypeptide(L)' 'MKKWRVFNTYAGNNGLKQYHLIYTEKEKAEDAIMEIGRYFVPFNQIEGFSLQIETLIGVSDSYNLVGMKWE' A
#
# COMPACT_ATOMS: atom_id res chain seq x y z
N MET A 1 -12.42 -6.53 -0.92
CA MET A 1 -11.14 -6.40 -0.17
C MET A 1 -11.28 -7.10 1.17
N LYS A 2 -10.51 -8.17 1.43
CA LYS A 2 -10.88 -9.11 2.51
C LYS A 2 -10.10 -8.96 3.82
N LYS A 3 -8.88 -8.40 3.82
CA LYS A 3 -8.12 -8.22 5.07
C LYS A 3 -6.98 -7.22 4.91
N TRP A 4 -6.93 -6.24 5.79
CA TRP A 4 -5.79 -5.33 5.95
C TRP A 4 -5.16 -5.63 7.31
N ARG A 5 -3.83 -5.75 7.35
CA ARG A 5 -3.08 -5.74 8.61
C ARG A 5 -2.06 -4.63 8.56
N VAL A 6 -2.06 -3.82 9.60
CA VAL A 6 -1.07 -2.77 9.80
C VAL A 6 -0.14 -3.20 10.91
N PHE A 7 1.16 -3.19 10.62
CA PHE A 7 2.21 -3.39 11.61
C PHE A 7 2.93 -2.08 11.79
N ASN A 8 2.84 -1.50 12.97
CA ASN A 8 3.52 -0.26 13.30
C ASN A 8 4.76 -0.60 14.13
N THR A 9 5.89 0.02 13.79
CA THR A 9 7.10 -0.03 14.60
C THR A 9 7.65 1.38 14.83
N TYR A 10 8.29 1.55 15.98
CA TYR A 10 8.97 2.79 16.34
C TYR A 10 10.13 3.05 15.38
N ALA A 11 10.19 4.25 14.79
CA ALA A 11 11.23 4.64 13.84
C ALA A 11 12.21 5.68 14.43
N GLY A 12 12.42 5.66 15.75
CA GLY A 12 13.31 6.61 16.42
C GLY A 12 12.65 7.96 16.72
N ASN A 13 13.45 9.01 16.83
CA ASN A 13 13.00 10.34 17.24
C ASN A 13 12.05 11.03 16.23
N ASN A 14 12.00 10.55 14.99
CA ASN A 14 11.31 11.25 13.89
C ASN A 14 10.20 10.42 13.24
N GLY A 15 9.58 9.47 13.97
CA GLY A 15 8.24 8.99 13.58
C GLY A 15 7.98 7.50 13.74
N LEU A 16 7.04 7.04 12.91
CA LEU A 16 6.46 5.71 12.93
C LEU A 16 6.76 5.05 11.59
N LYS A 17 7.29 3.83 11.58
CA LYS A 17 7.35 3.01 10.38
C LYS A 17 6.15 2.09 10.36
N GLN A 18 5.33 2.19 9.33
CA GLN A 18 4.12 1.40 9.18
C GLN A 18 4.30 0.44 8.00
N TYR A 19 4.01 -0.84 8.22
CA TYR A 19 3.95 -1.86 7.18
C TYR A 19 2.49 -2.26 6.99
N HIS A 20 2.02 -2.13 5.75
CA HIS A 20 0.63 -2.41 5.39
C HIS A 20 0.57 -3.67 4.55
N LEU A 21 0.16 -4.78 5.15
CA LEU A 21 -0.08 -6.02 4.41
C LEU A 21 -1.52 -6.06 3.93
N ILE A 22 -1.67 -6.12 2.61
CA ILE A 22 -2.96 -5.98 1.95
C ILE A 22 -3.21 -7.21 1.10
N TYR A 23 -4.31 -7.90 1.43
CA TYR A 23 -4.79 -9.04 0.68
C TYR A 23 -5.85 -8.57 -0.29
N THR A 24 -5.51 -8.59 -1.57
CA THR A 24 -6.43 -8.30 -2.66
C THR A 24 -6.96 -9.60 -3.25
N GLU A 25 -8.21 -9.55 -3.73
CA GLU A 25 -8.66 -10.57 -4.68
C GLU A 25 -7.97 -10.32 -6.02
N LYS A 26 -7.91 -11.35 -6.88
CA LYS A 26 -7.37 -11.21 -8.24
C LYS A 26 -8.11 -10.07 -8.97
N GLU A 27 -7.39 -9.30 -9.79
CA GLU A 27 -7.96 -8.20 -10.59
C GLU A 27 -8.54 -7.04 -9.73
N LYS A 28 -8.26 -7.01 -8.41
CA LYS A 28 -8.71 -5.96 -7.48
C LYS A 28 -7.56 -5.09 -6.95
N ALA A 29 -6.40 -5.12 -7.60
CA ALA A 29 -5.23 -4.40 -7.15
C ALA A 29 -5.39 -2.87 -7.25
N GLU A 30 -6.02 -2.36 -8.32
CA GLU A 30 -6.31 -0.93 -8.48
C GLU A 30 -7.24 -0.39 -7.39
N ASP A 31 -8.37 -1.07 -7.16
CA ASP A 31 -9.34 -0.73 -6.10
C ASP A 31 -8.64 -0.63 -4.73
N ALA A 32 -7.75 -1.59 -4.44
CA ALA A 32 -7.01 -1.61 -3.19
C ALA A 32 -6.02 -0.44 -3.08
N ILE A 33 -5.24 -0.16 -4.13
CA ILE A 33 -4.30 0.96 -4.14
C ILE A 33 -5.02 2.30 -4.00
N MET A 34 -6.16 2.47 -4.65
CA MET A 34 -6.98 3.68 -4.50
C MET A 34 -7.47 3.87 -3.06
N GLU A 35 -7.91 2.81 -2.37
CA GLU A 35 -8.31 2.93 -0.97
C GLU A 35 -7.14 3.28 -0.06
N ILE A 36 -5.96 2.68 -0.26
CA ILE A 36 -4.74 3.04 0.49
C ILE A 36 -4.42 4.51 0.29
N GLY A 37 -4.41 4.96 -0.97
CA GLY A 37 -4.17 6.34 -1.33
C GLY A 37 -5.12 7.28 -0.60
N ARG A 38 -6.44 7.01 -0.63
CA ARG A 38 -7.42 7.83 0.10
C ARG A 38 -7.16 7.89 1.59
N TYR A 39 -6.78 6.77 2.20
CA TYR A 39 -6.47 6.74 3.64
C TYR A 39 -5.22 7.56 3.98
N PHE A 40 -4.17 7.51 3.15
CA PHE A 40 -2.90 8.14 3.45
C PHE A 40 -2.69 9.56 2.90
N VAL A 41 -3.45 9.97 1.89
CA VAL A 41 -3.37 11.31 1.29
C VAL A 41 -3.38 12.45 2.32
N PRO A 42 -4.23 12.42 3.37
CA PRO A 42 -4.23 13.48 4.39
C PRO A 42 -2.90 13.60 5.15
N PHE A 43 -2.17 12.49 5.33
CA PHE A 43 -0.93 12.46 6.11
C PHE A 43 0.29 12.93 5.31
N ASN A 44 0.21 12.95 3.97
CA ASN A 44 1.29 13.46 3.12
C ASN A 44 1.61 14.95 3.33
N GLN A 45 0.74 15.69 4.04
CA GLN A 45 0.98 17.10 4.41
C GLN A 45 1.77 17.27 5.70
N ILE A 46 2.01 16.20 6.46
CA ILE A 46 2.73 16.26 7.73
C ILE A 46 4.23 16.22 7.44
N GLU A 47 4.96 17.23 7.94
CA GLU A 47 6.42 17.30 7.82
C GLU A 47 7.07 16.05 8.43
N GLY A 48 7.92 15.38 7.64
CA GLY A 48 8.60 14.14 8.05
C GLY A 48 7.77 12.86 7.89
N PHE A 49 6.52 12.93 7.46
CA PHE A 49 5.74 11.73 7.16
C PHE A 49 6.24 11.05 5.88
N SER A 50 6.52 9.76 5.97
CA SER A 50 6.94 8.93 4.84
C SER A 50 6.13 7.63 4.84
N LEU A 51 5.46 7.36 3.72
CA LEU A 51 4.67 6.14 3.53
C LEU A 51 5.45 5.14 2.67
N GLN A 52 5.64 3.94 3.21
CA GLN A 52 6.17 2.79 2.46
C GLN A 52 5.12 1.68 2.45
N ILE A 53 4.71 1.25 1.27
CA ILE A 53 3.70 0.20 1.08
C ILE A 53 4.38 -1.01 0.43
N GLU A 54 4.24 -2.18 1.06
CA GLU A 54 4.64 -3.46 0.48
C GLU A 54 3.37 -4.26 0.18
N THR A 55 3.04 -4.41 -1.10
CA THR A 55 1.82 -5.11 -1.51
C THR A 55 2.12 -6.59 -1.78
N LEU A 56 1.20 -7.47 -1.36
CA LEU A 56 1.21 -8.87 -1.76
C LEU A 56 0.17 -9.07 -2.86
N ILE A 57 0.56 -8.81 -4.10
CA ILE A 57 -0.28 -8.90 -5.29
C ILE A 57 0.22 -10.00 -6.23
N GLY A 58 -0.68 -10.53 -7.07
CA GLY A 58 -0.29 -11.47 -8.11
C GLY A 58 0.60 -10.81 -9.16
N VAL A 59 1.53 -11.58 -9.76
CA VAL A 59 2.45 -11.06 -10.79
C VAL A 59 1.69 -10.42 -11.95
N SER A 60 0.62 -11.05 -12.44
CA SER A 60 -0.22 -10.49 -13.50
C SER A 60 -0.84 -9.13 -13.13
N ASP A 61 -1.31 -9.00 -11.89
CA ASP A 61 -1.91 -7.76 -11.40
C ASP A 61 -0.84 -6.66 -11.25
N SER A 62 0.39 -7.03 -10.84
CA SER A 62 1.52 -6.09 -10.75
C SER A 62 1.93 -5.52 -12.11
N TYR A 63 1.89 -6.33 -13.18
CA TYR A 63 2.16 -5.88 -14.54
C TYR A 63 1.04 -4.95 -15.04
N ASN A 64 -0.22 -5.33 -14.82
CA ASN A 64 -1.36 -4.51 -15.21
C ASN A 64 -1.31 -3.11 -14.57
N LEU A 65 -0.95 -3.01 -13.29
CA LEU A 65 -0.84 -1.75 -12.56
C LEU A 65 0.18 -0.77 -13.15
N VAL A 66 1.23 -1.27 -13.80
CA VAL A 66 2.26 -0.45 -14.45
C VAL A 66 2.02 -0.31 -15.96
N GLY A 67 0.82 -0.65 -16.44
CA GLY A 67 0.46 -0.56 -17.85
C GLY A 67 1.11 -1.62 -18.74
N MET A 68 1.59 -2.72 -18.15
CA MET A 68 2.22 -3.84 -18.84
C MET A 68 1.31 -5.06 -18.88
N LYS A 69 1.61 -6.02 -19.76
CA LYS A 69 0.95 -7.34 -19.78
C LYS A 69 1.92 -8.40 -19.29
N TRP A 70 1.40 -9.36 -18.52
CA TRP A 70 2.14 -10.56 -18.12
C TRP A 70 1.97 -11.64 -19.19
N GLU A 71 3.08 -12.07 -19.80
CA GLU A 71 3.16 -13.10 -20.85
C GLU A 71 3.63 -14.45 -20.29
#